data_AF-A0A7Z9UBE2-F1
#
_entry.id   AF-A0A7Z9UBE2-F1
#
_cell.length_a   1.000
_cell.length_b   1.000
_cell.length_c   1.000
_cell.angle_alpha   90.00
_cell.angle_beta   90.00
_cell.angle_gamma   90.00
#
_symmetry.space_group_name_H-M   'P 1'
#
loop_
_entity.id
_entity.type
_entity.pdbx_description
1 polymer ?
#
loop_
_entity_poly.entity_id
_entity_poly.type
_entity_poly.pdbx_seq_one_letter_code
_entity_poly.pdbx_strand_id
1 'polypeptide(L)'
;MVRLLCPACQEMMRPVELGEVTVDECRFCDGLWLDRDEPEQLAKMDILGKHLLQPINFDDSKKKKSQGERICPRCEKALRVYKHNDVEVDICGTCRGMFLDRWELQKLLQ
;
A
#
# COMPACT_ATOMS: atom_id res chain seq x y z
N MET A 1 9.75 -17.99 -0.27
CA MET A 1 8.63 -17.01 -0.27
C MET A 1 8.35 -16.63 1.16
N VAL A 2 8.43 -15.33 1.47
CA VAL A 2 8.12 -14.80 2.80
C VAL A 2 6.61 -14.64 2.91
N ARG A 3 5.99 -15.20 3.96
CA ARG A 3 4.55 -15.04 4.22
C ARG A 3 4.31 -13.66 4.80
N LEU A 4 3.48 -12.85 4.16
CA LEU A 4 3.06 -11.56 4.69
C LEU A 4 1.72 -11.67 5.43
N LEU A 5 1.61 -10.94 6.54
CA LEU A 5 0.34 -10.74 7.24
C LEU A 5 -0.26 -9.41 6.79
N CYS A 6 -1.57 -9.39 6.56
CA CYS A 6 -2.26 -8.18 6.16
C CYS A 6 -2.16 -7.12 7.27
N PRO A 7 -1.68 -5.90 6.97
CA PRO A 7 -1.60 -4.84 7.98
C PRO A 7 -2.97 -4.44 8.57
N ALA A 8 -4.07 -4.68 7.83
CA ALA A 8 -5.41 -4.30 8.26
C ALA A 8 -6.12 -5.37 9.12
N CYS A 9 -6.02 -6.66 8.78
CA CYS A 9 -6.76 -7.74 9.45
C CYS A 9 -5.90 -8.90 9.95
N GLN A 10 -4.57 -8.82 9.78
CA GLN A 10 -3.58 -9.83 10.21
C GLN A 10 -3.72 -11.22 9.57
N GLU A 11 -4.57 -11.37 8.57
CA GLU A 11 -4.68 -12.61 7.78
C GLU A 11 -3.54 -12.78 6.79
N MET A 12 -3.26 -14.03 6.40
CA MET A 12 -2.21 -14.31 5.41
C MET A 12 -2.54 -13.67 4.05
N MET A 13 -1.58 -12.93 3.52
CA MET A 13 -1.61 -12.43 2.15
C MET A 13 -1.04 -13.47 1.19
N ARG A 14 -1.47 -13.41 -0.05
CA ARG A 14 -0.97 -14.26 -1.13
C ARG A 14 -0.39 -13.40 -2.25
N PRO A 15 0.67 -13.87 -2.92
CA PRO A 15 1.15 -13.21 -4.13
C PRO A 15 0.12 -13.36 -5.24
N VAL A 16 -0.09 -12.29 -5.99
CA VAL A 16 -0.91 -12.22 -7.21
C VAL A 16 -0.09 -11.53 -8.29
N GLU A 17 -0.04 -12.13 -9.47
CA GLU A 17 0.66 -11.57 -10.63
C GLU A 17 -0.28 -10.61 -11.37
N LEU A 18 0.16 -9.36 -11.49
CA LEU A 18 -0.46 -8.30 -12.29
C LEU A 18 0.51 -7.95 -13.43
N GLY A 19 0.47 -8.75 -14.49
CA GLY A 19 1.42 -8.67 -15.58
C GLY A 19 2.81 -9.16 -15.14
N GLU A 20 3.83 -8.29 -15.20
CA GLU A 20 5.19 -8.62 -14.75
C GLU A 20 5.44 -8.26 -13.27
N VAL A 21 4.46 -7.64 -12.60
CA VAL A 21 4.56 -7.25 -11.20
C VAL A 21 3.84 -8.26 -10.34
N THR A 22 4.48 -8.70 -9.25
CA THR A 22 3.80 -9.49 -8.21
C THR A 22 3.43 -8.53 -7.08
N VAL A 23 2.19 -8.57 -6.62
CA VAL A 23 1.75 -7.86 -5.42
C VAL A 23 1.18 -8.85 -4.42
N ASP A 24 1.12 -8.49 -3.15
CA ASP A 24 0.49 -9.32 -2.13
C ASP A 24 -0.96 -8.85 -1.89
N GLU A 25 -1.93 -9.76 -2.03
CA GLU A 25 -3.37 -9.51 -1.84
C GLU A 25 -3.89 -10.22 -0.58
N CYS A 26 -4.67 -9.51 0.23
CA CYS A 26 -5.47 -10.11 1.29
C CYS A 26 -6.89 -10.40 0.81
N ARG A 27 -7.30 -11.68 0.77
CA ARG A 27 -8.65 -12.08 0.32
C ARG A 27 -9.77 -11.85 1.34
N PHE A 28 -9.44 -11.38 2.54
CA PHE A 28 -10.42 -11.16 3.61
C PHE A 28 -10.93 -9.72 3.64
N CYS A 29 -10.03 -8.75 3.44
CA CYS A 29 -10.37 -7.32 3.43
C CYS A 29 -10.08 -6.63 2.08
N ASP A 30 -9.61 -7.37 1.07
CA ASP A 30 -9.15 -6.90 -0.25
C ASP A 30 -8.09 -5.79 -0.17
N GLY A 31 -7.23 -5.85 0.84
CA GLY A 31 -6.07 -4.96 0.94
C GLY A 31 -4.93 -5.45 0.05
N LEU A 32 -4.21 -4.52 -0.56
CA LEU A 32 -3.02 -4.79 -1.36
C LEU A 32 -1.77 -4.27 -0.64
N TRP A 33 -0.72 -5.07 -0.68
CA TRP A 33 0.62 -4.69 -0.27
C TRP A 33 1.53 -4.65 -1.50
N LEU A 34 2.24 -3.54 -1.64
CA LEU A 34 3.23 -3.32 -2.67
C LEU A 34 4.60 -3.13 -2.02
N ASP A 35 5.60 -3.89 -2.45
CA ASP A 35 6.98 -3.64 -2.08
C ASP A 35 7.55 -2.41 -2.81
N ARG A 36 8.74 -1.95 -2.39
CA ARG A 36 9.32 -0.65 -2.77
C ARG A 36 9.24 -0.31 -4.27
N ASP A 37 9.54 -1.28 -5.13
CA ASP A 37 9.76 -1.03 -6.57
C ASP A 37 8.49 -1.35 -7.40
N GLU A 38 7.49 -2.00 -6.81
CA GLU A 38 6.26 -2.44 -7.48
C GLU A 38 5.32 -1.28 -7.88
N PRO A 39 5.12 -0.22 -7.08
CA PRO A 39 4.26 0.91 -7.45
C PRO A 39 4.71 1.60 -8.74
N GLU A 40 6.02 1.76 -8.94
CA GLU A 40 6.58 2.37 -10.15
C GLU A 40 6.31 1.48 -11.37
N GLN A 41 6.42 0.16 -11.21
CA GLN A 41 6.17 -0.81 -12.29
C GLN A 41 4.67 -0.87 -12.65
N LEU A 42 3.77 -0.95 -11.66
CA LEU A 42 2.33 -1.03 -11.91
C LEU A 42 1.79 0.22 -12.60
N ALA A 43 2.32 1.39 -12.27
CA ALA A 43 1.88 2.63 -12.87
C ALA A 43 2.44 2.85 -14.28
N LYS A 44 3.60 2.27 -14.62
CA LYS A 44 4.07 2.17 -16.02
C LYS A 44 3.17 1.25 -16.86
N MET A 45 2.51 0.29 -16.22
CA MET A 45 1.57 -0.64 -16.86
C MET A 45 0.12 -0.12 -16.87
N ASP A 46 -0.14 1.09 -16.35
CA ASP A 46 -1.46 1.72 -16.21
C ASP A 46 -2.49 0.90 -15.39
N ILE A 47 -2.02 -0.05 -14.56
CA ILE A 47 -2.87 -0.98 -13.80
C ILE A 47 -3.50 -0.30 -12.58
N LEU A 48 -2.77 0.63 -11.95
CA LEU A 48 -3.21 1.44 -10.81
C LEU A 48 -3.25 2.94 -11.15
N GLY A 49 -3.17 3.26 -12.45
CA GLY A 49 -3.15 4.62 -12.99
C GLY A 49 -1.91 5.45 -12.62
N LYS A 50 -1.87 6.68 -13.14
CA LYS A 50 -0.78 7.65 -12.90
C LYS A 50 -0.74 8.18 -11.46
N HIS A 51 -1.75 7.87 -10.64
CA HIS A 51 -1.86 8.33 -9.25
C HIS A 51 -0.71 7.81 -8.37
N LEU A 52 -0.14 6.64 -8.67
CA LEU A 52 1.03 6.13 -7.95
C LEU A 52 2.37 6.76 -8.41
N LEU A 53 2.43 7.39 -9.59
CA LEU A 53 3.65 8.06 -10.10
C LEU A 53 3.76 9.51 -9.66
N GLN A 54 2.67 10.09 -9.16
CA GLN A 54 2.70 11.46 -8.70
C GLN A 54 3.48 11.53 -7.38
N PRO A 55 4.28 12.58 -7.15
CA PRO A 55 5.00 12.74 -5.89
C PRO A 55 4.00 12.71 -4.73
N ILE A 56 4.15 11.73 -3.85
CA ILE A 56 3.44 11.72 -2.58
C ILE A 56 4.02 12.89 -1.78
N ASN A 57 3.16 13.85 -1.44
CA ASN A 57 3.62 15.03 -0.72
C ASN A 57 3.89 14.61 0.73
N PHE A 58 5.16 14.37 1.05
CA PHE A 58 5.61 14.01 2.39
C PHE A 58 5.54 15.25 3.31
N ASP A 59 4.32 15.67 3.66
CA ASP A 59 4.10 16.72 4.66
C ASP A 59 4.17 16.09 6.06
N ASP A 60 5.38 15.94 6.58
CA ASP A 60 5.67 15.42 7.92
C ASP A 60 5.02 16.26 9.05
N SER A 61 4.50 17.45 8.72
CA SER A 61 3.89 18.40 9.66
C SER A 61 2.45 18.04 10.03
N LYS A 62 1.75 17.24 9.20
CA LYS A 62 0.34 16.88 9.43
C LYS A 62 0.22 15.52 10.11
N LYS A 63 0.51 15.46 11.41
CA LYS A 63 0.06 14.35 12.27
C LYS A 63 -1.46 14.41 12.44
N LYS A 64 -2.22 13.83 11.50
CA LYS A 64 -3.62 13.46 11.76
C LYS A 64 -3.65 12.00 12.21
N LYS A 65 -3.75 11.78 13.51
CA LYS A 65 -4.12 10.47 14.08
C LYS A 65 -5.60 10.23 13.78
N SER A 66 -5.90 9.07 13.20
CA SER A 66 -7.10 8.30 13.53
C SER A 66 -6.88 6.81 13.25
N GLN A 67 -6.84 6.05 14.35
CA GLN A 67 -6.89 4.59 14.53
C GLN A 67 -5.85 3.67 13.86
N GLY A 68 -4.80 3.36 14.63
CA GLY A 68 -4.52 1.94 14.94
C GLY A 68 -3.33 1.25 14.27
N GLU A 69 -2.19 1.95 14.12
CA GLU A 69 -0.82 1.41 13.92
C GLU A 69 -0.72 0.12 13.09
N ARG A 70 -1.17 0.17 11.83
CA ARG A 70 -0.87 -0.89 10.85
C ARG A 70 0.65 -1.13 10.86
N ILE A 71 1.04 -2.39 11.02
CA ILE A 71 2.45 -2.79 11.12
C ILE A 71 2.92 -3.26 9.74
N CYS A 72 4.07 -2.76 9.31
CA CYS A 72 4.72 -3.22 8.09
C CYS A 72 5.00 -4.73 8.19
N PRO A 73 4.51 -5.55 7.27
CA PRO A 73 4.64 -7.00 7.37
C PRO A 73 6.03 -7.48 6.93
N ARG A 74 6.88 -6.58 6.40
CA ARG A 74 8.28 -6.84 6.02
C ARG A 74 9.28 -6.51 7.13
N CYS A 75 9.03 -5.48 7.95
CA CYS A 75 10.02 -4.98 8.92
C CYS A 75 9.46 -4.66 10.30
N GLU A 76 8.17 -4.94 10.53
CA GLU A 76 7.48 -4.80 11.82
C GLU A 76 7.49 -3.37 12.39
N LYS A 77 7.74 -2.36 11.54
CA LYS A 77 7.64 -0.95 11.91
C LYS A 77 6.26 -0.40 11.61
N ALA A 78 5.83 0.58 12.40
CA ALA A 78 4.57 1.29 12.15
C ALA A 78 4.56 1.92 10.75
N LEU A 79 3.46 1.73 10.03
CA LEU A 79 3.18 2.43 8.79
C LEU A 79 2.75 3.87 9.10
N ARG A 80 2.98 4.76 8.14
CA ARG A 80 2.54 6.15 8.19
C ARG A 80 1.52 6.39 7.10
N VAL A 81 0.39 6.97 7.46
CA VAL A 81 -0.65 7.37 6.51
C VAL A 81 -0.22 8.65 5.80
N TYR A 82 -0.21 8.61 4.48
CA TYR A 82 -0.04 9.76 3.60
C TYR A 82 -1.30 9.96 2.76
N LYS A 83 -1.69 11.21 2.55
CA LYS A 83 -2.86 11.55 1.74
C LYS A 83 -2.42 12.05 0.36
N HIS A 84 -2.91 11.41 -0.70
CA HIS A 84 -2.65 11.78 -2.08
C HIS A 84 -3.97 11.78 -2.87
N ASN A 85 -4.38 12.92 -3.44
CA ASN A 85 -5.62 13.05 -4.24
C ASN A 85 -6.87 12.43 -3.56
N ASP A 86 -7.06 12.70 -2.26
CA ASP A 86 -8.16 12.15 -1.43
C ASP A 86 -8.16 10.63 -1.20
N VAL A 87 -7.06 9.97 -1.55
CA VAL A 87 -6.72 8.61 -1.21
C VAL A 87 -5.73 8.63 -0.05
N GLU A 88 -5.96 7.80 0.96
CA GLU A 88 -5.00 7.55 2.03
C GLU A 88 -4.12 6.37 1.60
N VAL A 89 -2.84 6.40 1.93
CA VAL A 89 -1.89 5.33 1.60
C VAL A 89 -0.97 5.14 2.79
N ASP A 90 -0.86 3.90 3.27
CA ASP A 90 0.02 3.55 4.37
C ASP A 90 1.41 3.20 3.86
N ILE A 91 2.43 3.95 4.25
CA ILE A 91 3.80 3.77 3.75
C ILE A 91 4.74 3.47 4.91
N CYS A 92 5.56 2.43 4.74
CA CYS A 92 6.62 2.13 5.68
C CYS A 92 7.80 3.08 5.48
N GLY A 93 8.16 3.85 6.52
CA GLY A 93 9.34 4.72 6.48
C GLY A 93 10.70 4.01 6.42
N THR A 94 10.74 2.67 6.54
CA THR A 94 11.97 1.86 6.50
C THR A 94 12.13 1.14 5.17
N CYS A 95 11.21 0.23 4.82
CA CYS A 95 11.32 -0.52 3.58
C CYS A 95 10.76 0.23 2.37
N ARG A 96 9.91 1.25 2.58
CA ARG A 96 9.14 1.98 1.55
C ARG A 96 8.01 1.18 0.89
N GLY A 97 7.64 0.02 1.46
CA GLY A 97 6.45 -0.70 1.03
C GLY A 97 5.16 0.06 1.38
N MET A 98 4.15 -0.14 0.55
CA MET A 98 2.87 0.56 0.59
C MET A 98 1.73 -0.42 0.84
N PHE A 99 0.78 -0.01 1.67
CA PHE A 99 -0.48 -0.71 1.85
C PHE A 99 -1.61 0.18 1.37
N LEU A 100 -2.51 -0.42 0.58
CA LEU A 100 -3.77 0.19 0.17
C LEU A 100 -4.91 -0.72 0.59
N ASP A 101 -5.91 -0.16 1.28
CA ASP A 101 -7.13 -0.90 1.57
C ASP A 101 -8.13 -0.86 0.40
N ARG A 102 -9.18 -1.71 0.50
CA ARG A 102 -10.21 -1.86 -0.53
C ARG A 102 -10.80 -0.51 -0.97
N TRP A 103 -11.03 0.41 -0.04
CA TRP A 103 -11.70 1.68 -0.32
C TRP A 103 -10.76 2.67 -1.02
N GLU A 104 -9.48 2.63 -0.68
CA GLU A 104 -8.43 3.41 -1.32
C GLU A 104 -8.20 2.96 -2.78
N LEU A 105 -8.16 1.65 -3.01
CA LEU A 105 -8.04 1.07 -4.35
C LEU A 105 -9.22 1.46 -5.24
N GLN A 106 -10.43 1.42 -4.70
CA GLN A 106 -11.62 1.83 -5.45
C GLN A 106 -11.57 3.29 -5.89
N LYS A 107 -10.96 4.17 -5.08
CA LYS A 107 -10.77 5.59 -5.44
C LYS A 107 -9.69 5.81 -6.49
N LEU A 108 -8.67 4.96 -6.54
CA LEU A 108 -7.56 5.07 -7.52
C LEU A 108 -7.93 4.56 -8.92
N LEU A 109 -8.94 3.70 -9.02
CA LEU A 109 -9.39 3.08 -10.27
C LEU A 109 -10.57 3.82 -10.95
N GLN A 110 -10.98 4.99 -10.42
CA GLN A 110 -11.97 5.88 -11.05
C GLN A 110 -11.29 7.03 -11.79
#